data_AF-A0A3D3HHT3-F1
#
_entry.id   AF-A0A3D3HHT3-F1
#
_cell.length_a   1.000
_cell.length_b   1.000
_cell.length_c   1.000
_cell.angle_alpha   90.00
_cell.angle_beta   90.00
_cell.angle_gamma   90.00
#
_symmetry.space_group_name_H-M   'P 1'
#
loop_
_entity.id
_entity.type
_entity.pdbx_description
1 polymer ?
#
loop_
_entity_poly.entity_id
_entity_poly.type
_entity_poly.pdbx_seq_one_letter_code
_entity_poly.pdbx_strand_id
1 'polypeptide(L)'
;MIRIRTSSGLSGRYSSMPVMAPSKTIMAIKPTKALSMKKIIIYTGLIAGLIASLVISGCKEQIDPVVEELDFSRAFSPVGIEAVISNTTTVTLTWSSVKNTDHYIVEIYDGATASATLVHSAEVPATEESQVSYTYVLPAGDTQFYGRIKAVSSLQGIDESKWSLVTFKTDPENLFQGYDTYMSAMNACIVQWEPGATATSLLFVNGGTQLPFTLSAEDLALGGRQVTGLPNGIYEVRLMNGTFVRGHTSVIIEGDVLVEPGGDLKAALDALPAGGVILLVNGTSYPLSDIDTVRSSTKVRGILPGDLPEIFLVSGAESRYHMFDIGTSMTLSDSLVFENVEISCALDDGETKLRGVIDQESDAFVIGAIRFRNCIIRNSGRSAIRLRGNAAGQVINSVEFLNCVMYDFAFDSHYGVLNGALTGNFINIRFINTTVYNIRGGIINYGNGAGCESVVVDNCTFNETTMDTGSSRYFIDFGTGSNTSTGTITISDCIFGQTVDRANGVRPGSMTLTVSGSYYTTDFFDGTTAPIKQLMTAYSGASTNLWTDPVGGDFTFLDSNFEGLPSAGAPRWKD
;
A
#
# COMPACT_ATOMS: atom_id res chain seq x y z
N MET A 1 33.79 17.47 43.80
CA MET A 1 34.26 16.19 44.37
C MET A 1 34.38 15.21 43.19
N ILE A 2 35.57 15.09 42.57
CA ILE A 2 36.42 13.87 42.53
C ILE A 2 35.64 12.67 41.93
N ARG A 3 35.97 12.00 40.81
CA ARG A 3 37.26 11.60 40.18
C ARG A 3 36.97 11.01 38.78
N ILE A 4 37.79 11.31 37.76
CA ILE A 4 38.18 10.38 36.68
C ILE A 4 39.61 10.74 36.21
N ARG A 5 40.52 9.75 36.20
CA ARG A 5 41.74 9.59 35.38
C ARG A 5 42.39 8.25 35.78
N THR A 6 42.89 7.40 34.87
CA THR A 6 44.19 7.43 34.14
C THR A 6 44.30 6.11 33.31
N SER A 7 45.12 5.87 32.26
CA SER A 7 46.21 6.55 31.52
C SER A 7 46.72 5.63 30.37
N SER A 8 47.05 6.14 29.16
CA SER A 8 48.41 6.38 28.53
C SER A 8 49.11 5.16 27.88
N GLY A 9 49.89 5.20 26.77
CA GLY A 9 50.52 6.21 25.89
C GLY A 9 51.62 5.48 25.02
N LEU A 10 51.89 5.73 23.73
CA LEU A 10 52.51 6.85 22.95
C LEU A 10 54.06 6.84 22.79
N SER A 11 54.58 6.87 21.54
CA SER A 11 55.69 7.72 20.97
C SER A 11 56.00 7.31 19.51
N GLY A 12 56.35 8.10 18.48
CA GLY A 12 56.49 9.55 18.24
C GLY A 12 57.82 9.95 17.55
N ARG A 13 57.80 10.52 16.31
CA ARG A 13 58.59 11.68 15.73
C ARG A 13 58.73 11.64 14.18
N TYR A 14 58.17 12.57 13.37
CA TYR A 14 58.42 14.02 13.04
C TYR A 14 59.33 14.21 11.79
N SER A 15 58.77 14.56 10.61
CA SER A 15 58.71 15.89 9.87
C SER A 15 60.02 16.29 9.14
N SER A 16 60.07 17.03 8.02
CA SER A 16 59.14 17.89 7.25
C SER A 16 59.76 18.26 5.87
N MET A 17 58.89 18.58 4.90
CA MET A 17 59.03 19.19 3.55
C MET A 17 60.01 20.41 3.43
N PRO A 18 60.46 20.85 2.22
CA PRO A 18 59.60 21.46 1.17
C PRO A 18 60.01 21.37 -0.33
N VAL A 19 59.12 21.99 -1.13
CA VAL A 19 58.84 22.06 -2.58
C VAL A 19 59.75 23.04 -3.36
N MET A 20 60.06 22.81 -4.66
CA MET A 20 59.71 23.67 -5.84
C MET A 20 60.29 23.19 -7.19
N ALA A 21 59.56 23.48 -8.27
CA ALA A 21 59.64 22.98 -9.65
C ALA A 21 60.50 23.90 -10.60
N PRO A 22 60.29 23.96 -11.94
CA PRO A 22 60.54 22.98 -13.04
C PRO A 22 61.36 23.58 -14.22
N SER A 23 61.73 22.78 -15.26
CA SER A 23 61.70 23.18 -16.71
C SER A 23 62.22 22.08 -17.66
N LYS A 24 61.60 21.97 -18.85
CA LYS A 24 61.91 21.16 -20.06
C LYS A 24 63.16 21.74 -20.82
N THR A 25 63.83 21.18 -21.85
CA THR A 25 63.46 20.32 -23.02
C THR A 25 64.73 19.90 -23.86
N ILE A 26 64.60 18.86 -24.72
CA ILE A 26 65.21 18.61 -26.08
C ILE A 26 66.52 17.77 -26.32
N MET A 27 66.34 16.75 -27.19
CA MET A 27 67.17 16.03 -28.22
C MET A 27 68.60 15.50 -27.99
N ALA A 28 68.87 14.24 -28.40
CA ALA A 28 69.45 13.85 -29.73
C ALA A 28 69.92 12.37 -29.77
N ILE A 29 70.16 11.83 -30.97
CA ILE A 29 70.32 10.39 -31.35
C ILE A 29 71.74 10.07 -31.91
N LYS A 30 72.14 8.76 -31.91
CA LYS A 30 73.14 7.96 -32.72
C LYS A 30 74.59 7.78 -32.17
N PRO A 31 75.43 6.81 -32.64
CA PRO A 31 75.21 5.46 -33.26
C PRO A 31 76.23 4.32 -32.84
N THR A 32 75.98 3.10 -33.37
CA THR A 32 76.81 1.86 -33.62
C THR A 32 78.31 1.75 -33.26
N LYS A 33 78.74 0.54 -32.83
CA LYS A 33 80.02 -0.10 -33.26
C LYS A 33 79.93 -1.62 -33.44
N ALA A 34 80.48 -2.07 -34.56
CA ALA A 34 80.61 -3.44 -35.02
C ALA A 34 81.88 -4.15 -34.46
N LEU A 35 81.85 -5.49 -34.59
CA LEU A 35 82.85 -6.47 -34.21
C LEU A 35 84.27 -6.21 -34.75
N SER A 36 85.28 -6.53 -33.95
CA SER A 36 86.68 -6.69 -34.38
C SER A 36 87.06 -8.17 -34.36
N MET A 37 87.06 -8.77 -35.55
CA MET A 37 87.74 -10.03 -35.87
C MET A 37 89.25 -9.78 -35.90
N LYS A 38 90.01 -10.32 -34.93
CA LYS A 38 91.46 -10.67 -35.05
C LYS A 38 92.06 -11.27 -33.76
N LYS A 39 91.32 -12.16 -33.08
CA LYS A 39 91.92 -13.24 -32.25
C LYS A 39 91.49 -14.63 -32.76
N ILE A 40 91.25 -14.67 -34.08
CA ILE A 40 91.08 -15.84 -34.93
C ILE A 40 92.50 -16.42 -35.17
N ILE A 41 92.68 -17.73 -34.90
CA ILE A 41 93.74 -18.66 -35.37
C ILE A 41 94.65 -19.33 -34.31
N ILE A 42 94.89 -18.81 -33.10
CA ILE A 42 95.87 -19.44 -32.17
C ILE A 42 95.24 -20.20 -30.98
N TYR A 43 93.96 -20.00 -30.66
CA TYR A 43 93.25 -20.77 -29.61
C TYR A 43 92.50 -22.01 -30.14
N THR A 44 92.57 -22.25 -31.46
CA THR A 44 91.80 -23.27 -32.20
C THR A 44 92.42 -24.68 -32.23
N GLY A 45 93.55 -24.93 -31.54
CA GLY A 45 94.26 -26.23 -31.61
C GLY A 45 94.38 -27.01 -30.30
N LEU A 46 94.27 -26.35 -29.14
CA LEU A 46 94.60 -26.96 -27.84
C LEU A 46 93.39 -27.21 -26.92
N ILE A 47 92.21 -26.69 -27.30
CA ILE A 47 90.93 -26.97 -26.60
C ILE A 47 90.20 -28.16 -27.24
N ALA A 48 90.54 -28.54 -28.48
CA ALA A 48 89.97 -29.70 -29.18
C ALA A 48 90.47 -31.07 -28.66
N GLY A 49 91.53 -31.10 -27.84
CA GLY A 49 92.06 -32.35 -27.25
C GLY A 49 91.53 -32.68 -25.85
N LEU A 50 90.98 -31.71 -25.12
CA LEU A 50 90.42 -31.90 -23.77
C LEU A 50 88.90 -32.18 -23.79
N ILE A 51 88.27 -32.04 -24.95
CA ILE A 51 86.85 -32.35 -25.21
C ILE A 51 86.63 -33.84 -25.53
N ALA A 52 87.68 -34.65 -25.71
CA ALA A 52 87.56 -36.04 -26.14
C ALA A 52 87.58 -37.10 -25.01
N SER A 53 87.63 -36.71 -23.72
CA SER A 53 87.75 -37.68 -22.61
C SER A 53 86.85 -37.43 -21.39
N LEU A 54 85.88 -36.52 -21.47
CA LEU A 54 84.81 -36.33 -20.46
C LEU A 54 83.46 -36.96 -20.89
N VAL A 55 83.48 -37.84 -21.89
CA VAL A 55 82.30 -38.50 -22.44
C VAL A 55 81.92 -39.77 -21.66
N ILE A 56 81.65 -39.73 -20.34
CA ILE A 56 80.74 -40.72 -19.67
C ILE A 56 80.27 -40.18 -18.29
N SER A 57 79.24 -39.33 -18.26
CA SER A 57 78.22 -39.25 -17.18
C SER A 57 77.43 -37.95 -17.32
N GLY A 58 76.28 -38.04 -17.98
CA GLY A 58 75.24 -37.02 -17.95
C GLY A 58 73.92 -37.74 -18.16
N CYS A 59 73.04 -37.70 -17.14
CA CYS A 59 71.72 -38.28 -17.17
C CYS A 59 71.00 -37.88 -18.47
N LYS A 60 70.35 -38.85 -19.13
CA LYS A 60 69.29 -38.52 -20.08
C LYS A 60 68.22 -37.79 -19.27
N GLU A 61 68.09 -36.48 -19.43
CA GLU A 61 66.83 -35.80 -19.13
C GLU A 61 65.80 -36.41 -20.07
N GLN A 62 65.01 -37.32 -19.51
CA GLN A 62 63.75 -37.73 -20.08
C GLN A 62 62.83 -36.51 -19.96
N ILE A 63 62.93 -35.59 -20.91
CA ILE A 63 61.89 -34.62 -21.15
C ILE A 63 60.73 -35.44 -21.72
N ASP A 64 59.68 -35.62 -20.93
CA ASP A 64 58.43 -36.18 -21.44
C ASP A 64 58.03 -35.38 -22.68
N PRO A 65 57.64 -36.03 -23.79
CA PRO A 65 57.22 -35.31 -24.98
C PRO A 65 56.11 -34.34 -24.60
N VAL A 66 56.24 -33.09 -25.05
CA VAL A 66 55.14 -32.12 -25.03
C VAL A 66 53.98 -32.80 -25.75
N VAL A 67 52.88 -33.02 -25.05
CA VAL A 67 51.65 -33.58 -25.64
C VAL A 67 51.14 -32.56 -26.66
N GLU A 68 51.51 -32.74 -27.94
CA GLU A 68 51.08 -31.84 -29.02
C GLU A 68 49.60 -32.09 -29.40
N GLU A 69 49.06 -33.26 -29.09
CA GLU A 69 47.65 -33.61 -29.27
C GLU A 69 47.07 -34.20 -27.98
N LEU A 70 46.17 -33.44 -27.34
CA LEU A 70 45.32 -33.96 -26.27
C LEU A 70 44.28 -34.89 -26.90
N ASP A 71 44.49 -36.21 -26.79
CA ASP A 71 43.49 -37.21 -27.15
C ASP A 71 42.46 -37.33 -26.02
N PHE A 72 41.28 -36.73 -26.23
CA PHE A 72 40.16 -36.81 -25.30
C PHE A 72 39.00 -37.50 -25.98
N SER A 73 38.41 -38.50 -25.32
CA SER A 73 37.19 -39.15 -25.80
C SER A 73 35.93 -38.30 -25.64
N ARG A 74 36.04 -37.11 -25.02
CA ARG A 74 34.90 -36.26 -24.64
C ARG A 74 35.27 -34.77 -24.64
N ALA A 75 34.33 -33.91 -25.05
CA ALA A 75 34.46 -32.47 -24.93
C ALA A 75 34.62 -32.00 -23.48
N PHE A 76 35.38 -30.92 -23.27
CA PHE A 76 35.52 -30.31 -21.95
C PHE A 76 34.20 -29.68 -21.51
N SER A 77 33.88 -29.80 -20.21
CA SER A 77 32.64 -29.21 -19.67
C SER A 77 32.81 -27.70 -19.52
N PRO A 78 31.79 -26.89 -19.84
CA PRO A 78 31.82 -25.46 -19.59
C PRO A 78 32.15 -25.16 -18.12
N VAL A 79 33.00 -24.17 -17.85
CA VAL A 79 33.38 -23.78 -16.48
C VAL A 79 33.06 -22.30 -16.24
N GLY A 80 33.05 -21.90 -14.97
CA GLY A 80 32.74 -20.52 -14.59
C GLY A 80 31.32 -20.11 -14.97
N ILE A 81 30.34 -21.00 -14.78
CA ILE A 81 28.94 -20.67 -15.05
C ILE A 81 28.46 -19.68 -14.00
N GLU A 82 27.99 -18.52 -14.47
CA GLU A 82 27.34 -17.51 -13.65
C GLU A 82 25.94 -17.25 -14.20
N ALA A 83 24.99 -17.03 -13.29
CA ALA A 83 23.64 -16.59 -13.62
C ALA A 83 23.40 -15.24 -12.96
N VAL A 84 23.06 -14.24 -13.77
CA VAL A 84 22.72 -12.89 -13.29
C VAL A 84 21.29 -12.59 -13.68
N ILE A 85 20.49 -12.20 -12.68
CA ILE A 85 19.11 -11.75 -12.90
C ILE A 85 19.10 -10.24 -13.15
N SER A 86 18.31 -9.85 -14.14
CA SER A 86 18.03 -8.46 -14.49
C SER A 86 16.54 -8.32 -14.80
N ASN A 87 15.99 -7.11 -14.61
CA ASN A 87 14.57 -6.82 -14.87
C ASN A 87 13.62 -7.86 -14.23
N THR A 88 13.93 -8.31 -13.02
CA THR A 88 13.19 -9.31 -12.22
C THR A 88 13.22 -10.73 -12.76
N THR A 89 12.97 -10.95 -14.06
CA THR A 89 12.77 -12.28 -14.67
C THR A 89 13.75 -12.62 -15.78
N THR A 90 14.64 -11.71 -16.17
CA THR A 90 15.60 -11.98 -17.25
C THR A 90 16.89 -12.56 -16.68
N VAL A 91 17.20 -13.83 -16.99
CA VAL A 91 18.47 -14.44 -16.63
C VAL A 91 19.46 -14.29 -17.78
N THR A 92 20.67 -13.83 -17.44
CA THR A 92 21.84 -13.91 -18.29
C THR A 92 22.78 -14.97 -17.72
N LEU A 93 22.95 -16.05 -18.47
CA LEU A 93 23.89 -17.12 -18.19
C LEU A 93 25.20 -16.83 -18.91
N THR A 94 26.33 -16.91 -18.21
CA THR A 94 27.65 -16.75 -18.82
C THR A 94 28.56 -17.90 -18.45
N TRP A 95 29.44 -18.31 -19.36
CA TRP A 95 30.43 -19.37 -19.11
C TRP A 95 31.67 -19.21 -20.00
N SER A 96 32.79 -19.82 -19.61
CA SER A 96 34.00 -19.79 -20.44
C SER A 96 33.81 -20.59 -21.74
N SER A 97 34.28 -20.05 -22.86
CA SER A 97 34.26 -20.77 -24.13
C SER A 97 35.15 -22.01 -24.08
N VAL A 98 34.74 -23.04 -24.82
CA VAL A 98 35.39 -24.36 -24.85
C VAL A 98 35.88 -24.58 -26.27
N LYS A 99 37.18 -24.84 -26.44
CA LYS A 99 37.77 -25.11 -27.76
C LYS A 99 37.13 -26.33 -28.41
N ASN A 100 37.11 -26.35 -29.75
CA ASN A 100 36.57 -27.46 -30.55
C ASN A 100 35.10 -27.79 -30.21
N THR A 101 34.33 -26.74 -29.89
CA THR A 101 32.88 -26.81 -29.64
C THR A 101 32.15 -26.32 -30.88
N ASP A 102 31.13 -27.05 -31.31
CA ASP A 102 30.20 -26.63 -32.35
C ASP A 102 29.13 -25.69 -31.75
N HIS A 103 28.42 -26.19 -30.73
CA HIS A 103 27.44 -25.43 -29.96
C HIS A 103 27.33 -25.95 -28.51
N TYR A 104 26.59 -25.24 -27.69
CA TYR A 104 26.21 -25.63 -26.34
C TYR A 104 24.73 -25.97 -26.28
N ILE A 105 24.35 -26.95 -25.46
CA ILE A 105 22.96 -27.19 -25.10
C ILE A 105 22.73 -26.60 -23.71
N VAL A 106 21.81 -25.66 -23.62
CA VAL A 106 21.37 -25.00 -22.38
C VAL A 106 19.96 -25.47 -22.05
N GLU A 107 19.74 -25.89 -20.82
CA GLU A 107 18.41 -26.25 -20.31
C GLU A 107 18.13 -25.57 -18.97
N ILE A 108 16.92 -25.04 -18.81
CA ILE A 108 16.43 -24.38 -17.59
C ILE A 108 15.21 -25.12 -17.07
N TYR A 109 15.19 -25.36 -15.77
CA TYR A 109 14.16 -26.10 -15.05
C TYR A 109 13.56 -25.25 -13.93
N ASP A 110 12.26 -25.42 -13.70
CA ASP A 110 11.51 -24.81 -12.60
C ASP A 110 11.73 -25.59 -11.30
N GLY A 111 12.68 -25.14 -10.49
CA GLY A 111 13.06 -25.79 -9.24
C GLY A 111 14.57 -25.80 -9.00
N ALA A 112 15.00 -26.55 -8.00
CA ALA A 112 16.41 -26.63 -7.60
C ALA A 112 17.22 -27.72 -8.34
N THR A 113 16.57 -28.53 -9.18
CA THR A 113 17.20 -29.70 -9.84
C THR A 113 16.63 -29.96 -11.24
N ALA A 114 17.38 -30.71 -12.05
CA ALA A 114 16.95 -31.16 -13.39
C ALA A 114 15.83 -32.22 -13.39
N SER A 115 15.36 -32.68 -12.23
CA SER A 115 14.21 -33.57 -12.11
C SER A 115 12.88 -32.80 -12.12
N ALA A 116 12.95 -31.48 -12.03
CA ALA A 116 11.78 -30.63 -12.08
C ALA A 116 11.31 -30.39 -13.53
N THR A 117 10.32 -29.52 -13.71
CA THR A 117 9.74 -29.27 -15.04
C THR A 117 10.74 -28.50 -15.92
N LEU A 118 11.02 -29.02 -17.12
CA LEU A 118 11.82 -28.30 -18.11
C LEU A 118 11.03 -27.06 -18.58
N VAL A 119 11.60 -25.88 -18.35
CA VAL A 119 11.03 -24.59 -18.75
C VAL A 119 11.52 -24.21 -20.14
N HIS A 120 12.81 -24.43 -20.43
CA HIS A 120 13.42 -23.97 -21.66
C HIS A 120 14.62 -24.83 -22.06
N SER A 121 14.83 -24.98 -23.38
CA SER A 121 16.00 -25.63 -23.97
C SER A 121 16.44 -24.86 -25.21
N ALA A 122 17.75 -24.64 -25.37
CA ALA A 122 18.32 -23.94 -26.51
C ALA A 122 19.69 -24.48 -26.92
N GLU A 123 19.95 -24.43 -28.22
CA GLU A 123 21.28 -24.58 -28.80
C GLU A 123 21.92 -23.19 -28.94
N VAL A 124 23.06 -22.99 -28.27
CA VAL A 124 23.81 -21.72 -28.28
C VAL A 124 25.09 -21.92 -29.09
N PRO A 125 25.30 -21.20 -30.20
CA PRO A 125 26.51 -21.36 -31.01
C PRO A 125 27.79 -21.09 -30.21
N ALA A 126 28.87 -21.78 -30.57
CA ALA A 126 30.19 -21.43 -30.05
C ALA A 126 30.62 -20.03 -30.53
N THR A 127 31.49 -19.38 -29.75
CA THR A 127 32.11 -18.10 -30.10
C THR A 127 33.62 -18.18 -29.94
N GLU A 128 34.34 -17.37 -30.72
CA GLU A 128 35.79 -17.18 -30.62
C GLU A 128 36.18 -16.29 -29.41
N GLU A 129 35.18 -15.65 -28.78
CA GLU A 129 35.39 -14.91 -27.53
C GLU A 129 35.74 -15.85 -26.37
N SER A 130 36.38 -15.32 -25.32
CA SER A 130 36.73 -16.10 -24.13
C SER A 130 35.53 -16.53 -23.27
N GLN A 131 34.37 -15.90 -23.48
CA GLN A 131 33.16 -16.13 -22.72
C GLN A 131 31.96 -16.19 -23.67
N VAL A 132 31.02 -17.08 -23.36
CA VAL A 132 29.74 -17.19 -24.04
C VAL A 132 28.70 -16.59 -23.11
N SER A 133 27.72 -15.88 -23.68
CA SER A 133 26.59 -15.30 -22.95
C SER A 133 25.27 -15.71 -23.60
N TYR A 134 24.30 -16.09 -22.79
CA TYR A 134 22.95 -16.47 -23.22
C TYR A 134 21.90 -15.85 -22.30
N THR A 135 20.89 -15.22 -22.90
CA THR A 135 19.83 -14.54 -22.16
C THR A 135 18.48 -15.18 -22.43
N TYR A 136 17.69 -15.35 -21.37
CA TYR A 136 16.34 -15.90 -21.42
C TYR A 136 15.42 -15.16 -20.45
N VAL A 137 14.18 -14.90 -20.88
CA VAL A 137 13.13 -14.31 -20.03
C VAL A 137 12.36 -15.45 -19.37
N LEU A 138 12.45 -15.53 -18.04
CA LEU A 138 11.84 -16.58 -17.23
C LEU A 138 10.33 -16.37 -17.11
N PRO A 139 9.57 -17.45 -16.86
CA PRO A 139 8.11 -17.38 -16.87
C PRO A 139 7.50 -16.64 -15.69
N ALA A 140 8.24 -16.38 -14.60
CA ALA A 140 7.82 -15.62 -13.43
C ALA A 140 8.98 -15.16 -12.54
N GLY A 141 8.70 -14.17 -11.68
CA GLY A 141 9.56 -13.75 -10.58
C GLY A 141 9.41 -14.60 -9.32
N ASP A 142 10.18 -14.25 -8.28
CA ASP A 142 10.28 -14.93 -6.97
C ASP A 142 10.41 -16.47 -7.02
N THR A 143 10.88 -17.02 -8.14
CA THR A 143 10.87 -18.45 -8.45
C THR A 143 12.31 -18.97 -8.52
N GLN A 144 12.52 -20.16 -7.95
CA GLN A 144 13.80 -20.86 -7.99
C GLN A 144 13.92 -21.63 -9.31
N PHE A 145 15.05 -21.47 -9.99
CA PHE A 145 15.36 -22.19 -11.22
C PHE A 145 16.70 -22.92 -11.12
N TYR A 146 16.85 -23.91 -12.00
CA TYR A 146 18.06 -24.71 -12.18
C TYR A 146 18.43 -24.72 -13.65
N GLY A 147 19.64 -24.28 -13.97
CA GLY A 147 20.23 -24.34 -15.30
C GLY A 147 21.27 -25.45 -15.42
N ARG A 148 21.35 -26.08 -16.59
CA ARG A 148 22.47 -26.96 -16.97
C ARG A 148 22.94 -26.69 -18.39
N ILE A 149 24.26 -26.78 -18.58
CA ILE A 149 24.92 -26.50 -19.86
C ILE A 149 25.91 -27.63 -20.19
N LYS A 150 25.91 -28.13 -21.43
CA LYS A 150 26.95 -29.03 -21.95
C LYS A 150 27.44 -28.54 -23.31
N ALA A 151 28.68 -28.87 -23.65
CA ALA A 151 29.28 -28.58 -24.94
C ALA A 151 29.15 -29.79 -25.88
N VAL A 152 28.81 -29.52 -27.14
CA VAL A 152 28.81 -30.48 -28.24
C VAL A 152 30.05 -30.22 -29.09
N SER A 153 30.89 -31.24 -29.29
CA SER A 153 32.16 -31.04 -30.00
C SER A 153 31.95 -30.85 -31.50
N SER A 154 32.80 -30.02 -32.12
CA SER A 154 32.92 -29.92 -33.57
C SER A 154 33.79 -31.02 -34.20
N LEU A 155 34.44 -31.86 -33.36
CA LEU A 155 35.28 -32.97 -33.81
C LEU A 155 34.45 -34.27 -33.91
N GLN A 156 34.68 -35.02 -34.98
CA GLN A 156 34.00 -36.30 -35.21
C GLN A 156 34.50 -37.37 -34.23
N GLY A 157 33.59 -38.13 -33.63
CA GLY A 157 33.92 -39.25 -32.73
C GLY A 157 34.20 -38.86 -31.28
N ILE A 158 33.97 -37.59 -30.91
CA ILE A 158 34.12 -37.09 -29.55
C ILE A 158 32.75 -37.01 -28.86
N ASP A 159 32.63 -37.60 -27.67
CA ASP A 159 31.40 -37.51 -26.86
C ASP A 159 31.13 -36.07 -26.40
N GLU A 160 29.86 -35.73 -26.20
CA GLU A 160 29.43 -34.47 -25.56
C GLU A 160 30.01 -34.32 -24.14
N SER A 161 30.20 -33.08 -23.68
CA SER A 161 30.71 -32.85 -22.32
C SER A 161 29.76 -33.36 -21.23
N LYS A 162 30.27 -33.44 -19.99
CA LYS A 162 29.37 -33.53 -18.84
C LYS A 162 28.59 -32.22 -18.69
N TRP A 163 27.46 -32.29 -18.00
CA TRP A 163 26.67 -31.12 -17.64
C TRP A 163 27.38 -30.29 -16.56
N SER A 164 27.45 -29.00 -16.79
CA SER A 164 27.80 -27.99 -15.79
C SER A 164 26.53 -27.31 -15.32
N LEU A 165 26.45 -26.99 -14.03
CA LEU A 165 25.19 -26.74 -13.34
C LEU A 165 25.18 -25.36 -12.69
N VAL A 166 24.02 -24.73 -12.62
CA VAL A 166 23.81 -23.46 -11.91
C VAL A 166 22.41 -23.42 -11.32
N THR A 167 22.26 -22.83 -10.14
CA THR A 167 20.96 -22.55 -9.52
C THR A 167 20.84 -21.05 -9.31
N PHE A 168 19.68 -20.49 -9.59
CA PHE A 168 19.42 -19.06 -9.43
C PHE A 168 17.96 -18.82 -9.10
N LYS A 169 17.68 -17.70 -8.44
CA LYS A 169 16.32 -17.29 -8.08
C LYS A 169 16.06 -15.92 -8.66
N THR A 170 14.91 -15.72 -9.27
CA THR A 170 14.45 -14.40 -9.75
C THR A 170 14.09 -13.47 -8.60
N ASP A 171 14.13 -12.17 -8.84
CA ASP A 171 13.74 -11.17 -7.84
C ASP A 171 12.22 -11.22 -7.56
N PRO A 172 11.75 -10.67 -6.42
CA PRO A 172 10.33 -10.57 -6.12
C PRO A 172 9.53 -9.85 -7.22
N GLU A 173 8.35 -10.38 -7.55
CA GLU A 173 7.47 -9.84 -8.58
C GLU A 173 6.03 -9.74 -8.07
N ASN A 174 5.38 -8.62 -8.34
CA ASN A 174 3.93 -8.52 -8.26
C ASN A 174 3.42 -7.56 -9.33
N LEU A 175 2.91 -8.11 -10.44
CA LEU A 175 2.44 -7.30 -11.57
C LEU A 175 1.16 -6.50 -11.30
N PHE A 176 0.55 -6.66 -10.12
CA PHE A 176 -0.53 -5.79 -9.66
C PHE A 176 -0.03 -4.49 -8.99
N GLN A 177 1.29 -4.35 -8.76
CA GLN A 177 1.83 -3.17 -8.08
C GLN A 177 1.59 -1.90 -8.91
N GLY A 178 0.88 -0.93 -8.32
CA GLY A 178 0.53 0.33 -8.98
C GLY A 178 -0.73 0.26 -9.86
N TYR A 179 -1.48 -0.84 -9.80
CA TYR A 179 -2.72 -1.05 -10.56
C TYR A 179 -3.88 -1.40 -9.62
N ASP A 180 -5.10 -1.09 -10.05
CA ASP A 180 -6.28 -1.22 -9.21
C ASP A 180 -7.01 -2.55 -9.42
N THR A 181 -7.60 -3.04 -8.35
CA THR A 181 -8.53 -4.15 -8.38
C THR A 181 -9.71 -3.84 -7.47
N TYR A 182 -10.90 -3.81 -8.04
CA TYR A 182 -12.10 -3.35 -7.33
C TYR A 182 -13.37 -3.98 -7.91
N MET A 183 -14.38 -4.11 -7.07
CA MET A 183 -15.72 -4.51 -7.49
C MET A 183 -16.30 -3.46 -8.44
N SER A 184 -16.79 -3.89 -9.60
CA SER A 184 -17.21 -2.99 -10.68
C SER A 184 -18.70 -3.08 -11.00
N ALA A 185 -19.37 -4.17 -10.60
CA ALA A 185 -20.81 -4.33 -10.63
C ALA A 185 -21.22 -5.48 -9.69
N MET A 186 -22.53 -5.75 -9.58
CA MET A 186 -23.01 -6.98 -8.94
C MET A 186 -22.37 -8.21 -9.59
N ASN A 187 -21.77 -9.08 -8.78
CA ASN A 187 -21.07 -10.29 -9.23
C ASN A 187 -19.93 -10.03 -10.24
N ALA A 188 -19.32 -8.85 -10.22
CA ALA A 188 -18.25 -8.49 -11.15
C ALA A 188 -17.18 -7.58 -10.52
N CYS A 189 -15.96 -7.68 -11.04
CA CYS A 189 -14.86 -6.79 -10.71
C CYS A 189 -14.06 -6.39 -11.95
N ILE A 190 -13.27 -5.34 -11.79
CA ILE A 190 -12.16 -5.01 -12.69
C ILE A 190 -10.88 -5.40 -11.96
N VAL A 191 -9.99 -6.08 -12.68
CA VAL A 191 -8.64 -6.42 -12.24
C VAL A 191 -7.68 -5.80 -13.24
N GLN A 192 -6.71 -5.01 -12.78
CA GLN A 192 -5.68 -4.40 -13.61
C GLN A 192 -4.29 -4.84 -13.16
N TRP A 193 -3.37 -4.99 -14.10
CA TRP A 193 -1.96 -5.38 -13.90
C TRP A 193 -1.10 -4.70 -14.97
N GLU A 194 0.21 -4.92 -14.93
CA GLU A 194 1.14 -4.37 -15.91
C GLU A 194 0.76 -4.72 -17.38
N PRO A 195 0.46 -3.73 -18.24
CA PRO A 195 0.10 -3.97 -19.64
C PRO A 195 1.22 -4.64 -20.44
N GLY A 196 0.84 -5.54 -21.35
CA GLY A 196 1.77 -6.30 -22.20
C GLY A 196 2.45 -7.47 -21.49
N ALA A 197 2.20 -7.68 -20.20
CA ALA A 197 2.79 -8.79 -19.46
C ALA A 197 2.35 -10.16 -19.99
N THR A 198 3.29 -11.10 -20.09
CA THR A 198 2.98 -12.49 -20.44
C THR A 198 2.19 -13.17 -19.33
N ALA A 199 0.91 -13.42 -19.56
CA ALA A 199 0.04 -14.16 -18.67
C ALA A 199 -0.95 -15.01 -19.46
N THR A 200 -1.62 -15.92 -18.75
CA THR A 200 -2.51 -16.94 -19.33
C THR A 200 -3.89 -16.92 -18.68
N SER A 201 -3.98 -16.62 -17.39
CA SER A 201 -5.26 -16.60 -16.66
C SER A 201 -5.20 -15.72 -15.41
N LEU A 202 -6.37 -15.33 -14.93
CA LEU A 202 -6.58 -14.91 -13.54
C LEU A 202 -7.16 -16.09 -12.77
N LEU A 203 -6.66 -16.33 -11.56
CA LEU A 203 -7.19 -17.33 -10.64
C LEU A 203 -7.75 -16.64 -9.41
N PHE A 204 -9.07 -16.75 -9.23
CA PHE A 204 -9.78 -16.23 -8.07
C PHE A 204 -9.92 -17.35 -7.03
N VAL A 205 -9.35 -17.15 -5.85
CA VAL A 205 -9.33 -18.12 -4.75
C VAL A 205 -10.14 -17.58 -3.57
N ASN A 206 -11.18 -18.29 -3.17
CA ASN A 206 -11.97 -18.00 -1.97
C ASN A 206 -12.10 -19.27 -1.13
N GLY A 207 -11.30 -19.37 -0.06
CA GLY A 207 -11.16 -20.58 0.74
C GLY A 207 -10.72 -21.77 -0.13
N GLY A 208 -11.54 -22.83 -0.17
CA GLY A 208 -11.28 -24.00 -1.02
C GLY A 208 -11.73 -23.86 -2.47
N THR A 209 -12.45 -22.79 -2.82
CA THR A 209 -12.99 -22.58 -4.18
C THR A 209 -11.98 -21.85 -5.06
N GLN A 210 -11.78 -22.35 -6.27
CA GLN A 210 -10.91 -21.73 -7.28
C GLN A 210 -11.67 -21.52 -8.59
N LEU A 211 -11.65 -20.29 -9.11
CA LEU A 211 -12.31 -19.90 -10.35
C LEU A 211 -11.26 -19.36 -11.34
N PRO A 212 -10.86 -20.14 -12.36
CA PRO A 212 -9.91 -19.69 -13.38
C PRO A 212 -10.61 -18.93 -14.52
N PHE A 213 -9.99 -17.85 -15.00
CA PHE A 213 -10.44 -17.05 -16.14
C PHE A 213 -9.29 -16.88 -17.14
N THR A 214 -9.39 -17.52 -18.31
CA THR A 214 -8.36 -17.46 -19.37
C THR A 214 -8.31 -16.09 -20.02
N LEU A 215 -7.13 -15.47 -20.05
CA LEU A 215 -6.91 -14.14 -20.63
C LEU A 215 -6.84 -14.19 -22.17
N SER A 216 -7.45 -13.19 -22.80
CA SER A 216 -7.38 -12.95 -24.24
C SER A 216 -6.19 -12.07 -24.61
N ALA A 217 -5.87 -11.98 -25.90
CA ALA A 217 -4.80 -11.08 -26.38
C ALA A 217 -5.10 -9.60 -26.06
N GLU A 218 -6.38 -9.21 -26.02
CA GLU A 218 -6.79 -7.85 -25.67
C GLU A 218 -6.56 -7.57 -24.18
N ASP A 219 -6.93 -8.51 -23.30
CA ASP A 219 -6.68 -8.39 -21.86
C ASP A 219 -5.19 -8.18 -21.57
N LEU A 220 -4.33 -8.95 -22.26
CA LEU A 220 -2.87 -8.84 -22.11
C LEU A 220 -2.34 -7.50 -22.62
N ALA A 221 -2.84 -7.00 -23.75
CA ALA A 221 -2.42 -5.72 -24.31
C ALA A 221 -2.81 -4.54 -23.42
N LEU A 222 -4.01 -4.59 -22.80
CA LEU A 222 -4.52 -3.54 -21.93
C LEU A 222 -3.96 -3.61 -20.50
N GLY A 223 -3.53 -4.79 -20.04
CA GLY A 223 -3.18 -4.99 -18.63
C GLY A 223 -4.41 -4.95 -17.73
N GLY A 224 -5.54 -5.47 -18.18
CA GLY A 224 -6.75 -5.41 -17.37
C GLY A 224 -7.91 -6.17 -17.97
N ARG A 225 -8.83 -6.58 -17.09
CA ARG A 225 -10.03 -7.32 -17.47
C ARG A 225 -11.18 -7.06 -16.52
N GLN A 226 -12.39 -6.95 -17.09
CA GLN A 226 -13.63 -7.11 -16.33
C GLN A 226 -13.98 -8.60 -16.20
N VAL A 227 -14.13 -9.07 -14.97
CA VAL A 227 -14.51 -10.44 -14.64
C VAL A 227 -15.94 -10.42 -14.10
N THR A 228 -16.81 -11.27 -14.65
CA THR A 228 -18.23 -11.35 -14.30
C THR A 228 -18.60 -12.76 -13.84
N GLY A 229 -19.77 -12.91 -13.21
CA GLY A 229 -20.24 -14.20 -12.72
C GLY A 229 -19.53 -14.68 -11.45
N LEU A 230 -18.97 -13.75 -10.68
CA LEU A 230 -18.33 -14.04 -9.40
C LEU A 230 -19.37 -14.05 -8.27
N PRO A 231 -19.54 -15.18 -7.55
CA PRO A 231 -20.35 -15.20 -6.34
C PRO A 231 -19.83 -14.23 -5.27
N ASN A 232 -20.68 -13.90 -4.30
CA ASN A 232 -20.26 -13.11 -3.14
C ASN A 232 -19.14 -13.84 -2.39
N GLY A 233 -18.07 -13.11 -2.05
CA GLY A 233 -16.86 -13.71 -1.51
C GLY A 233 -15.70 -12.74 -1.38
N ILE A 234 -14.74 -13.13 -0.54
CA ILE A 234 -13.44 -12.46 -0.42
C ILE A 234 -12.45 -13.31 -1.21
N TYR A 235 -11.91 -12.75 -2.30
CA TYR A 235 -11.04 -13.46 -3.22
C TYR A 235 -9.60 -12.97 -3.10
N GLU A 236 -8.66 -13.90 -3.01
CA GLU A 236 -7.30 -13.68 -3.49
C GLU A 236 -7.29 -13.84 -5.01
N VAL A 237 -6.79 -12.86 -5.73
CA VAL A 237 -6.66 -12.87 -7.18
C VAL A 237 -5.21 -13.07 -7.55
N ARG A 238 -4.91 -14.10 -8.35
CA ARG A 238 -3.56 -14.41 -8.83
C ARG A 238 -3.48 -14.24 -10.33
N LEU A 239 -2.46 -13.54 -10.81
CA LEU A 239 -2.13 -13.50 -12.24
C LEU A 239 -1.24 -14.70 -12.57
N MET A 240 -1.64 -15.53 -13.51
CA MET A 240 -0.99 -16.81 -13.80
C MET A 240 -0.34 -16.83 -15.17
N ASN A 241 0.87 -17.38 -15.28
CA ASN A 241 1.50 -17.79 -16.54
C ASN A 241 1.69 -19.31 -16.53
N GLY A 242 0.74 -20.05 -17.09
CA GLY A 242 0.66 -21.50 -16.89
C GLY A 242 0.44 -21.82 -15.42
N THR A 243 1.41 -22.48 -14.79
CA THR A 243 1.40 -22.80 -13.35
C THR A 243 2.08 -21.75 -12.49
N PHE A 244 2.79 -20.79 -13.09
CA PHE A 244 3.52 -19.77 -12.35
C PHE A 244 2.63 -18.62 -11.93
N VAL A 245 2.80 -18.14 -10.70
CA VAL A 245 2.15 -16.93 -10.18
C VAL A 245 3.04 -15.72 -10.48
N ARG A 246 2.47 -14.69 -11.11
CA ARG A 246 3.13 -13.41 -11.47
C ARG A 246 2.78 -12.26 -10.53
N GLY A 247 1.79 -12.46 -9.67
CA GLY A 247 1.31 -11.45 -8.75
C GLY A 247 0.10 -11.93 -7.97
N HIS A 248 -0.14 -11.27 -6.85
CA HIS A 248 -1.31 -11.47 -6.00
C HIS A 248 -1.93 -10.12 -5.62
N THR A 249 -3.26 -10.06 -5.60
CA THR A 249 -4.07 -8.97 -5.06
C THR A 249 -5.33 -9.55 -4.44
N SER A 250 -6.24 -8.71 -3.94
CA SER A 250 -7.50 -9.16 -3.34
C SER A 250 -8.67 -8.31 -3.75
N VAL A 251 -9.86 -8.92 -3.82
CA VAL A 251 -11.11 -8.21 -4.07
C VAL A 251 -12.24 -8.81 -3.24
N ILE A 252 -13.14 -7.96 -2.78
CA ILE A 252 -14.40 -8.38 -2.15
C ILE A 252 -15.50 -8.23 -3.20
N ILE A 253 -16.23 -9.31 -3.45
CA ILE A 253 -17.48 -9.32 -4.21
C ILE A 253 -18.61 -9.49 -3.23
N GLU A 254 -19.60 -8.61 -3.26
CA GLU A 254 -20.77 -8.66 -2.39
C GLU A 254 -21.95 -7.97 -3.06
N GLY A 255 -23.16 -8.19 -2.54
CA GLY A 255 -24.39 -7.65 -3.12
C GLY A 255 -25.46 -8.73 -3.24
N ASP A 256 -26.60 -8.48 -2.63
CA ASP A 256 -27.76 -9.38 -2.64
C ASP A 256 -28.95 -8.75 -3.40
N VAL A 257 -29.05 -7.42 -3.35
CA VAL A 257 -30.06 -6.64 -4.07
C VAL A 257 -29.38 -5.48 -4.80
N LEU A 258 -29.61 -5.35 -6.10
CA LEU A 258 -29.18 -4.20 -6.90
C LEU A 258 -30.35 -3.26 -7.08
N VAL A 259 -30.16 -1.98 -6.74
CA VAL A 259 -31.11 -0.92 -7.08
C VAL A 259 -30.56 -0.17 -8.28
N GLU A 260 -31.20 -0.38 -9.42
CA GLU A 260 -30.90 0.34 -10.66
C GLU A 260 -31.34 1.81 -10.56
N PRO A 261 -30.82 2.71 -11.42
CA PRO A 261 -31.27 4.10 -11.47
C PRO A 261 -32.80 4.22 -11.60
N GLY A 262 -33.42 5.00 -10.72
CA GLY A 262 -34.88 5.14 -10.64
C GLY A 262 -35.60 4.00 -9.90
N GLY A 263 -34.85 3.05 -9.33
CA GLY A 263 -35.38 1.99 -8.48
C GLY A 263 -35.82 2.48 -7.10
N ASP A 264 -36.59 1.63 -6.41
CA ASP A 264 -37.16 1.91 -5.10
C ASP A 264 -36.25 1.36 -3.99
N LEU A 265 -35.51 2.26 -3.32
CA LEU A 265 -34.62 1.89 -2.22
C LEU A 265 -35.39 1.34 -1.01
N LYS A 266 -36.60 1.86 -0.74
CA LYS A 266 -37.40 1.39 0.39
C LYS A 266 -37.86 -0.05 0.17
N ALA A 267 -38.35 -0.36 -1.03
CA ALA A 267 -38.72 -1.73 -1.39
C ALA A 267 -37.51 -2.68 -1.36
N ALA A 268 -36.33 -2.21 -1.76
CA ALA A 268 -35.10 -2.99 -1.69
C ALA A 268 -34.68 -3.30 -0.24
N LEU A 269 -34.82 -2.33 0.67
CA LEU A 269 -34.61 -2.53 2.12
C LEU A 269 -35.60 -3.54 2.71
N ASP A 270 -36.88 -3.45 2.34
CA ASP A 270 -37.91 -4.38 2.83
C ASP A 270 -37.71 -5.82 2.33
N ALA A 271 -37.16 -5.99 1.12
CA ALA A 271 -36.88 -7.29 0.52
C ALA A 271 -35.50 -7.88 0.91
N LEU A 272 -34.66 -7.11 1.60
CA LEU A 272 -33.29 -7.49 1.90
C LEU A 272 -33.27 -8.70 2.86
N PRO A 273 -32.55 -9.79 2.52
CA PRO A 273 -32.32 -10.87 3.49
C PRO A 273 -31.55 -10.36 4.70
N ALA A 274 -31.74 -11.00 5.85
CA ALA A 274 -31.01 -10.65 7.07
C ALA A 274 -29.48 -10.77 6.85
N GLY A 275 -28.74 -9.69 7.11
CA GLY A 275 -27.31 -9.60 6.82
C GLY A 275 -26.97 -9.21 5.38
N GLY A 276 -27.96 -8.89 4.55
CA GLY A 276 -27.77 -8.61 3.13
C GLY A 276 -27.12 -7.26 2.82
N VAL A 277 -26.67 -7.16 1.57
CA VAL A 277 -26.02 -5.98 0.99
C VAL A 277 -26.85 -5.44 -0.17
N ILE A 278 -27.26 -4.18 -0.05
CA ILE A 278 -27.82 -3.39 -1.15
C ILE A 278 -26.69 -2.72 -1.92
N LEU A 279 -26.71 -2.88 -3.23
CA LEU A 279 -25.86 -2.15 -4.17
C LEU A 279 -26.66 -1.04 -4.84
N LEU A 280 -26.07 0.15 -4.86
CA LEU A 280 -26.56 1.32 -5.56
C LEU A 280 -25.64 1.62 -6.74
N VAL A 281 -26.22 1.85 -7.91
CA VAL A 281 -25.46 2.35 -9.06
C VAL A 281 -24.98 3.78 -8.76
N ASN A 282 -23.68 4.00 -8.90
CA ASN A 282 -23.00 5.28 -8.68
C ASN A 282 -23.56 6.44 -9.52
N GLY A 283 -23.33 7.68 -9.08
CA GLY A 283 -23.72 8.90 -9.80
C GLY A 283 -25.23 9.16 -9.89
N THR A 284 -26.03 8.50 -9.04
CA THR A 284 -27.49 8.62 -9.06
C THR A 284 -28.07 8.81 -7.66
N SER A 285 -29.26 9.39 -7.57
CA SER A 285 -29.95 9.64 -6.29
C SER A 285 -31.09 8.64 -6.08
N TYR A 286 -31.19 8.11 -4.86
CA TYR A 286 -32.17 7.11 -4.44
C TYR A 286 -33.05 7.67 -3.31
N PRO A 287 -34.31 8.01 -3.61
CA PRO A 287 -35.25 8.48 -2.61
C PRO A 287 -35.67 7.35 -1.67
N LEU A 288 -35.73 7.64 -0.37
CA LEU A 288 -36.54 6.91 0.60
C LEU A 288 -37.92 7.55 0.65
N SER A 289 -38.95 6.76 0.32
CA SER A 289 -40.35 7.21 0.33
C SER A 289 -40.88 7.49 1.73
N ASP A 290 -40.34 6.81 2.75
CA ASP A 290 -40.64 6.98 4.16
C ASP A 290 -39.41 6.59 5.00
N ILE A 291 -39.48 6.88 6.31
CA ILE A 291 -38.48 6.41 7.29
C ILE A 291 -38.38 4.88 7.23
N ASP A 292 -37.15 4.35 7.21
CA ASP A 292 -36.91 2.93 7.31
C ASP A 292 -36.55 2.51 8.74
N THR A 293 -36.90 1.28 9.14
CA THR A 293 -36.48 0.73 10.43
C THR A 293 -35.61 -0.50 10.20
N VAL A 294 -34.35 -0.41 10.61
CA VAL A 294 -33.36 -1.48 10.45
C VAL A 294 -33.62 -2.57 11.48
N ARG A 295 -33.95 -3.79 11.03
CA ARG A 295 -34.36 -4.91 11.90
C ARG A 295 -33.38 -6.09 11.93
N SER A 296 -32.39 -6.08 11.04
CA SER A 296 -31.30 -7.03 10.97
C SER A 296 -30.04 -6.32 10.46
N SER A 297 -28.90 -6.98 10.56
CA SER A 297 -27.69 -6.53 9.86
C SER A 297 -27.97 -6.13 8.41
N THR A 298 -27.56 -4.92 8.04
CA THR A 298 -27.89 -4.29 6.76
C THR A 298 -26.69 -3.49 6.27
N LYS A 299 -26.34 -3.66 5.00
CA LYS A 299 -25.35 -2.82 4.33
C LYS A 299 -25.97 -2.14 3.12
N VAL A 300 -25.79 -0.84 2.99
CA VAL A 300 -26.13 -0.06 1.79
C VAL A 300 -24.84 0.52 1.23
N ARG A 301 -24.53 0.23 -0.03
CA ARG A 301 -23.29 0.74 -0.63
C ARG A 301 -23.41 1.15 -2.08
N GLY A 302 -22.63 2.17 -2.46
CA GLY A 302 -22.24 2.36 -3.86
C GLY A 302 -21.30 1.25 -4.32
N ILE A 303 -21.38 0.92 -5.60
CA ILE A 303 -20.51 -0.08 -6.22
C ILE A 303 -19.05 0.41 -6.21
N LEU A 304 -18.83 1.64 -6.71
CA LEU A 304 -17.52 2.27 -6.83
C LEU A 304 -17.24 3.24 -5.68
N PRO A 305 -15.95 3.49 -5.35
CA PRO A 305 -15.56 4.41 -4.28
C PRO A 305 -15.61 5.91 -4.66
N GLY A 306 -15.78 6.23 -5.95
CA GLY A 306 -16.00 7.59 -6.46
C GLY A 306 -17.39 7.74 -7.08
N ASP A 307 -17.80 8.97 -7.39
CA ASP A 307 -19.13 9.28 -7.95
C ASP A 307 -20.25 8.67 -7.09
N LEU A 308 -20.29 9.05 -5.81
CA LEU A 308 -21.12 8.37 -4.82
C LEU A 308 -22.61 8.52 -5.15
N PRO A 309 -23.41 7.44 -5.06
CA PRO A 309 -24.85 7.57 -5.12
C PRO A 309 -25.37 8.28 -3.86
N GLU A 310 -26.36 9.16 -4.06
CA GLU A 310 -27.00 9.91 -3.00
C GLU A 310 -28.22 9.15 -2.47
N ILE A 311 -28.39 9.09 -1.15
CA ILE A 311 -29.63 8.68 -0.49
C ILE A 311 -30.21 9.86 0.28
N PHE A 312 -31.53 10.03 0.19
CA PHE A 312 -32.25 11.13 0.86
C PHE A 312 -33.69 10.72 1.16
N LEU A 313 -34.37 11.42 2.08
CA LEU A 313 -35.80 11.22 2.35
C LEU A 313 -36.63 12.20 1.52
N VAL A 314 -37.73 11.74 0.91
CA VAL A 314 -38.60 12.62 0.12
C VAL A 314 -39.50 13.52 1.00
N SER A 315 -39.82 14.71 0.51
CA SER A 315 -40.69 15.68 1.20
C SER A 315 -42.12 15.19 1.45
N GLY A 316 -42.56 14.20 0.68
CA GLY A 316 -43.86 13.53 0.77
C GLY A 316 -43.97 12.42 1.83
N ALA A 317 -42.88 12.07 2.53
CA ALA A 317 -42.90 11.05 3.58
C ALA A 317 -43.85 11.43 4.74
N GLU A 318 -44.53 10.44 5.33
CA GLU A 318 -45.48 10.67 6.43
C GLU A 318 -44.78 11.21 7.68
N SER A 319 -43.52 10.80 7.91
CA SER A 319 -42.65 11.29 8.98
C SER A 319 -41.34 11.82 8.38
N ARG A 320 -40.92 13.02 8.81
CA ARG A 320 -39.83 13.79 8.18
C ARG A 320 -38.81 14.26 9.19
N TYR A 321 -38.46 13.37 10.10
CA TYR A 321 -37.56 13.68 11.21
C TYR A 321 -36.16 13.12 10.99
N HIS A 322 -36.05 11.92 10.44
CA HIS A 322 -34.79 11.22 10.22
C HIS A 322 -34.97 10.15 9.14
N MET A 323 -33.90 9.52 8.69
CA MET A 323 -33.95 8.53 7.60
C MET A 323 -34.15 7.10 8.12
N PHE A 324 -33.49 6.77 9.23
CA PHE A 324 -33.45 5.40 9.76
C PHE A 324 -33.73 5.34 11.26
N ASP A 325 -34.63 4.45 11.66
CA ASP A 325 -34.76 3.95 13.03
C ASP A 325 -33.98 2.65 13.21
N ILE A 326 -33.60 2.36 14.46
CA ILE A 326 -33.04 1.06 14.82
C ILE A 326 -34.13 0.22 15.50
N GLY A 327 -34.41 -0.94 14.92
CA GLY A 327 -35.42 -1.86 15.40
C GLY A 327 -35.05 -2.48 16.74
N THR A 328 -36.08 -2.73 17.57
CA THR A 328 -35.92 -3.34 18.90
C THR A 328 -35.46 -4.80 18.87
N SER A 329 -35.44 -5.43 17.69
CA SER A 329 -34.96 -6.81 17.48
C SER A 329 -33.44 -6.91 17.30
N MET A 330 -32.76 -5.78 17.11
CA MET A 330 -31.32 -5.75 16.87
C MET A 330 -30.54 -6.27 18.08
N THR A 331 -29.37 -6.84 17.81
CA THR A 331 -28.47 -7.42 18.82
C THR A 331 -27.05 -6.86 18.69
N LEU A 332 -26.18 -7.16 19.67
CA LEU A 332 -24.76 -6.82 19.60
C LEU A 332 -24.00 -7.50 18.45
N SER A 333 -24.55 -8.56 17.84
CA SER A 333 -23.99 -9.14 16.61
C SER A 333 -24.41 -8.40 15.34
N ASP A 334 -25.40 -7.51 15.42
CA ASP A 334 -25.91 -6.82 14.24
C ASP A 334 -25.14 -5.54 13.91
N SER A 335 -25.17 -5.17 12.63
CA SER A 335 -24.60 -3.89 12.18
C SER A 335 -25.37 -3.21 11.06
N LEU A 336 -25.36 -1.88 11.08
CA LEU A 336 -25.78 -1.03 9.96
C LEU A 336 -24.55 -0.42 9.32
N VAL A 337 -24.35 -0.64 8.03
CA VAL A 337 -23.18 -0.14 7.31
C VAL A 337 -23.59 0.66 6.08
N PHE A 338 -23.10 1.89 5.99
CA PHE A 338 -23.10 2.68 4.78
C PHE A 338 -21.68 2.74 4.22
N GLU A 339 -21.51 2.43 2.95
CA GLU A 339 -20.19 2.44 2.30
C GLU A 339 -20.26 3.06 0.91
N ASN A 340 -19.38 4.00 0.58
CA ASN A 340 -19.38 4.68 -0.72
C ASN A 340 -20.74 5.29 -1.07
N VAL A 341 -21.36 6.03 -0.15
CA VAL A 341 -22.65 6.70 -0.40
C VAL A 341 -22.59 8.13 0.10
N GLU A 342 -23.34 9.00 -0.57
CA GLU A 342 -23.70 10.31 -0.04
C GLU A 342 -25.05 10.21 0.68
N ILE A 343 -25.12 10.75 1.89
CA ILE A 343 -26.33 10.78 2.71
C ILE A 343 -26.71 12.24 2.92
N SER A 344 -27.75 12.67 2.23
CA SER A 344 -28.30 14.01 2.36
C SER A 344 -29.47 14.00 3.32
N CYS A 345 -29.33 14.72 4.43
CA CYS A 345 -30.43 14.98 5.35
C CYS A 345 -31.28 16.18 4.91
N ALA A 346 -31.14 16.68 3.69
CA ALA A 346 -32.10 17.63 3.11
C ALA A 346 -33.24 16.86 2.43
N LEU A 347 -34.46 17.38 2.54
CA LEU A 347 -35.57 16.92 1.70
C LEU A 347 -35.37 17.44 0.27
N ASP A 348 -36.04 16.80 -0.69
CA ASP A 348 -36.08 17.22 -2.10
C ASP A 348 -36.81 18.55 -2.35
N ASP A 349 -37.36 19.18 -1.31
CA ASP A 349 -37.87 20.55 -1.37
C ASP A 349 -36.77 21.61 -1.38
N GLY A 350 -35.51 21.22 -1.12
CA GLY A 350 -34.34 22.09 -1.15
C GLY A 350 -34.18 23.02 0.06
N GLU A 351 -35.13 23.01 1.00
CA GLU A 351 -35.22 23.98 2.10
C GLU A 351 -35.22 23.29 3.47
N THR A 352 -35.91 22.15 3.58
CA THR A 352 -36.13 21.47 4.86
C THR A 352 -35.01 20.49 5.15
N LYS A 353 -34.40 20.62 6.33
CA LYS A 353 -33.43 19.65 6.85
C LYS A 353 -34.10 18.69 7.84
N LEU A 354 -33.80 17.40 7.69
CA LEU A 354 -34.08 16.38 8.69
C LEU A 354 -33.28 16.67 9.96
N ARG A 355 -33.71 16.11 11.08
CA ARG A 355 -32.99 16.18 12.34
C ARG A 355 -31.71 15.32 12.32
N GLY A 356 -31.65 14.31 11.45
CA GLY A 356 -30.45 13.50 11.26
C GLY A 356 -30.65 12.28 10.40
N VAL A 357 -29.58 11.49 10.25
CA VAL A 357 -29.67 10.16 9.63
C VAL A 357 -30.46 9.25 10.56
N ILE A 358 -30.16 9.32 11.87
CA ILE A 358 -30.85 8.59 12.94
C ILE A 358 -31.20 9.58 14.07
N ASP A 359 -32.45 9.58 14.53
CA ASP A 359 -32.90 10.35 15.71
C ASP A 359 -33.84 9.48 16.56
N GLN A 360 -33.28 8.52 17.31
CA GLN A 360 -34.06 7.53 18.06
C GLN A 360 -34.75 8.14 19.28
N GLU A 361 -36.08 8.23 19.26
CA GLU A 361 -36.85 8.98 20.25
C GLU A 361 -37.32 8.20 21.48
N SER A 362 -37.82 6.96 21.32
CA SER A 362 -38.52 6.26 22.42
C SER A 362 -38.08 4.82 22.63
N ASP A 363 -37.82 4.07 21.56
CA ASP A 363 -37.56 2.64 21.69
C ASP A 363 -36.16 2.33 22.20
N ALA A 364 -36.09 1.30 23.06
CA ALA A 364 -34.84 0.68 23.46
C ALA A 364 -34.37 -0.30 22.37
N PHE A 365 -33.08 -0.28 22.07
CA PHE A 365 -32.46 -1.15 21.08
C PHE A 365 -31.00 -1.38 21.46
N VAL A 366 -30.43 -2.49 21.00
CA VAL A 366 -28.99 -2.71 21.07
C VAL A 366 -28.47 -3.08 19.69
N ILE A 367 -27.34 -2.51 19.29
CA ILE A 367 -26.68 -2.85 18.03
C ILE A 367 -25.17 -2.93 18.22
N GLY A 368 -24.53 -3.86 17.52
CA GLY A 368 -23.09 -4.05 17.55
C GLY A 368 -22.33 -2.87 16.95
N ALA A 369 -22.74 -2.40 15.76
CA ALA A 369 -22.11 -1.25 15.13
C ALA A 369 -23.01 -0.49 14.16
N ILE A 370 -22.76 0.82 14.06
CA ILE A 370 -23.20 1.67 12.95
C ILE A 370 -21.93 2.26 12.30
N ARG A 371 -21.73 1.99 11.02
CA ARG A 371 -20.49 2.34 10.30
C ARG A 371 -20.77 3.13 9.04
N PHE A 372 -20.01 4.20 8.84
CA PHE A 372 -19.95 4.96 7.60
C PHE A 372 -18.52 4.86 7.06
N ARG A 373 -18.38 4.40 5.82
CA ARG A 373 -17.10 4.14 5.16
C ARG A 373 -17.06 4.87 3.83
N ASN A 374 -16.12 5.81 3.68
CA ASN A 374 -16.03 6.62 2.46
C ASN A 374 -17.38 7.26 2.09
N CYS A 375 -18.06 7.83 3.10
CA CYS A 375 -19.35 8.47 2.92
C CYS A 375 -19.22 9.99 2.95
N ILE A 376 -20.13 10.65 2.25
CA ILE A 376 -20.46 12.06 2.49
C ILE A 376 -21.73 12.07 3.34
N ILE A 377 -21.76 12.82 4.45
CA ILE A 377 -22.96 12.95 5.29
C ILE A 377 -23.20 14.43 5.53
N ARG A 378 -24.36 14.95 5.11
CA ARG A 378 -24.57 16.40 5.12
C ARG A 378 -25.99 16.84 5.43
N ASN A 379 -26.14 18.15 5.63
CA ASN A 379 -27.43 18.85 5.71
C ASN A 379 -28.34 18.42 6.85
N SER A 380 -27.80 18.02 7.99
CA SER A 380 -28.64 17.70 9.15
C SER A 380 -28.90 18.93 10.01
N GLY A 381 -30.17 19.23 10.26
CA GLY A 381 -30.59 20.28 11.18
C GLY A 381 -30.11 20.04 12.62
N ARG A 382 -29.83 18.78 13.00
CA ARG A 382 -29.28 18.43 14.31
C ARG A 382 -28.00 17.62 14.21
N SER A 383 -28.10 16.30 14.13
CA SER A 383 -26.98 15.38 14.30
C SER A 383 -26.93 14.36 13.17
N ALA A 384 -25.80 13.68 12.98
CA ALA A 384 -25.79 12.46 12.19
C ALA A 384 -26.58 11.37 12.93
N ILE A 385 -26.26 11.18 14.22
CA ILE A 385 -26.97 10.25 15.10
C ILE A 385 -27.34 10.96 16.39
N ARG A 386 -28.62 10.86 16.76
CA ARG A 386 -29.14 11.32 18.04
C ARG A 386 -29.87 10.21 18.77
N LEU A 387 -29.55 10.01 20.05
CA LEU A 387 -30.21 9.07 20.94
C LEU A 387 -30.88 9.82 22.10
N ARG A 388 -32.22 9.75 22.21
CA ARG A 388 -32.98 10.51 23.23
C ARG A 388 -34.15 9.76 23.88
N GLY A 389 -34.14 8.43 23.80
CA GLY A 389 -35.11 7.53 24.39
C GLY A 389 -35.53 7.90 25.81
N ASN A 390 -36.82 7.99 26.12
CA ASN A 390 -37.23 7.96 27.53
C ASN A 390 -37.14 6.54 28.13
N ALA A 391 -37.02 5.51 27.30
CA ALA A 391 -36.74 4.14 27.73
C ALA A 391 -35.24 3.93 27.95
N ALA A 392 -34.88 3.26 29.05
CA ALA A 392 -33.52 2.79 29.26
C ALA A 392 -33.17 1.72 28.20
N GLY A 393 -31.95 1.77 27.66
CA GLY A 393 -31.42 0.71 26.79
C GLY A 393 -31.36 1.05 25.30
N GLN A 394 -31.07 2.30 24.92
CA GLN A 394 -30.56 2.61 23.58
C GLN A 394 -29.04 2.46 23.58
N VAL A 395 -28.51 1.45 22.91
CA VAL A 395 -27.08 1.13 22.95
C VAL A 395 -26.54 0.88 21.55
N ILE A 396 -25.56 1.68 21.15
CA ILE A 396 -24.71 1.41 20.00
C ILE A 396 -23.32 1.07 20.54
N ASN A 397 -22.90 -0.17 20.37
CA ASN A 397 -21.60 -0.62 20.86
C ASN A 397 -20.43 0.03 20.10
N SER A 398 -20.59 0.30 18.80
CA SER A 398 -19.61 1.09 18.05
C SER A 398 -20.24 2.01 17.00
N VAL A 399 -19.85 3.29 17.02
CA VAL A 399 -20.13 4.24 15.94
C VAL A 399 -18.82 4.59 15.25
N GLU A 400 -18.75 4.37 13.94
CA GLU A 400 -17.51 4.54 13.16
C GLU A 400 -17.75 5.44 11.94
N PHE A 401 -17.00 6.53 11.84
CA PHE A 401 -16.86 7.36 10.64
C PHE A 401 -15.44 7.16 10.11
N LEU A 402 -15.33 6.45 8.98
CA LEU A 402 -14.06 6.04 8.39
C LEU A 402 -13.94 6.64 7.00
N ASN A 403 -12.89 7.45 6.77
CA ASN A 403 -12.68 8.16 5.50
C ASN A 403 -13.91 8.98 5.06
N CYS A 404 -14.65 9.58 5.98
CA CYS A 404 -15.87 10.32 5.66
C CYS A 404 -15.62 11.81 5.45
N VAL A 405 -16.57 12.48 4.80
CA VAL A 405 -16.69 13.95 4.79
C VAL A 405 -18.04 14.32 5.37
N MET A 406 -18.05 15.17 6.38
CA MET A 406 -19.26 15.50 7.14
C MET A 406 -19.42 17.01 7.27
N TYR A 407 -20.53 17.58 6.81
CA TYR A 407 -20.74 19.01 6.90
C TYR A 407 -22.20 19.46 7.00
N ASP A 408 -22.41 20.74 7.32
CA ASP A 408 -23.72 21.36 7.46
C ASP A 408 -24.58 20.72 8.54
N PHE A 409 -24.01 20.58 9.74
CA PHE A 409 -24.70 20.00 10.90
C PHE A 409 -25.14 21.05 11.92
N ALA A 410 -26.27 20.73 12.57
CA ALA A 410 -26.69 21.29 13.84
C ALA A 410 -27.14 22.75 13.84
N PHE A 411 -27.37 23.37 12.68
CA PHE A 411 -27.77 24.77 12.64
C PHE A 411 -29.15 25.04 13.27
N ASP A 412 -30.03 24.03 13.38
CA ASP A 412 -31.34 24.15 14.04
C ASP A 412 -31.29 23.85 15.55
N SER A 413 -30.15 23.39 16.10
CA SER A 413 -30.11 22.88 17.47
C SER A 413 -28.80 22.94 18.25
N HIS A 414 -27.65 23.27 17.64
CA HIS A 414 -26.30 23.23 18.22
C HIS A 414 -25.82 21.87 18.78
N TYR A 415 -26.50 20.76 18.48
CA TYR A 415 -26.18 19.44 19.04
C TYR A 415 -24.92 18.79 18.48
N GLY A 416 -24.41 19.23 17.32
CA GLY A 416 -23.21 18.66 16.73
C GLY A 416 -23.44 17.32 16.03
N VAL A 417 -22.37 16.60 15.72
CA VAL A 417 -22.44 15.37 14.90
C VAL A 417 -23.08 14.20 15.64
N LEU A 418 -22.63 13.90 16.87
CA LEU A 418 -23.22 12.88 17.73
C LEU A 418 -23.86 13.52 18.96
N ASN A 419 -25.10 13.13 19.26
CA ASN A 419 -25.80 13.60 20.44
C ASN A 419 -26.48 12.47 21.21
N GLY A 420 -26.33 12.43 22.52
CA GLY A 420 -26.99 11.42 23.35
C GLY A 420 -27.50 11.99 24.67
N ALA A 421 -28.70 11.55 25.06
CA ALA A 421 -29.33 11.83 26.36
C ALA A 421 -28.91 10.80 27.42
N LEU A 422 -29.48 10.90 28.63
CA LEU A 422 -29.18 10.04 29.79
C LEU A 422 -29.21 8.52 29.51
N THR A 423 -30.05 8.10 28.59
CA THR A 423 -30.40 6.70 28.28
C THR A 423 -29.86 6.22 26.94
N GLY A 424 -29.29 7.12 26.14
CA GLY A 424 -28.62 6.82 24.88
C GLY A 424 -27.16 6.53 25.14
N ASN A 425 -26.66 5.39 24.65
CA ASN A 425 -25.32 4.88 24.93
C ASN A 425 -24.52 4.72 23.64
N PHE A 426 -23.41 5.45 23.53
CA PHE A 426 -22.36 5.20 22.55
C PHE A 426 -21.15 4.62 23.30
N ILE A 427 -20.84 3.34 23.12
CA ILE A 427 -19.77 2.68 23.90
C ILE A 427 -18.39 3.01 23.31
N ASN A 428 -18.25 2.88 21.99
CA ASN A 428 -17.01 3.16 21.26
C ASN A 428 -17.28 4.10 20.09
N ILE A 429 -16.56 5.21 19.99
CA ILE A 429 -16.71 6.21 18.94
C ILE A 429 -15.39 6.33 18.17
N ARG A 430 -15.44 6.27 16.84
CA ARG A 430 -14.26 6.39 15.97
C ARG A 430 -14.51 7.39 14.86
N PHE A 431 -13.65 8.40 14.77
CA PHE A 431 -13.49 9.27 13.61
C PHE A 431 -12.07 9.03 13.09
N ILE A 432 -11.94 8.44 11.90
CA ILE A 432 -10.64 8.09 11.33
C ILE A 432 -10.59 8.55 9.89
N ASN A 433 -9.50 9.22 9.51
CA ASN A 433 -9.31 9.72 8.14
C ASN A 433 -10.46 10.64 7.69
N THR A 434 -11.15 11.27 8.64
CA THR A 434 -12.45 11.93 8.41
C THR A 434 -12.29 13.44 8.41
N THR A 435 -13.05 14.10 7.54
CA THR A 435 -13.13 15.56 7.47
C THR A 435 -14.48 16.00 8.01
N VAL A 436 -14.50 16.93 8.98
CA VAL A 436 -15.73 17.52 9.48
C VAL A 436 -15.65 19.03 9.40
N TYR A 437 -16.60 19.66 8.70
CA TYR A 437 -16.62 21.11 8.58
C TYR A 437 -18.00 21.74 8.58
N ASN A 438 -18.05 23.07 8.77
CA ASN A 438 -19.29 23.85 8.84
C ASN A 438 -20.35 23.22 9.77
N ILE A 439 -20.01 23.12 11.06
CA ILE A 439 -20.91 22.59 12.08
C ILE A 439 -21.14 23.61 13.19
N ARG A 440 -22.41 23.79 13.59
CA ARG A 440 -22.76 24.72 14.67
C ARG A 440 -22.29 24.23 16.04
N GLY A 441 -22.36 22.91 16.28
CA GLY A 441 -21.91 22.26 17.52
C GLY A 441 -20.50 21.68 17.42
N GLY A 442 -20.12 20.83 18.38
CA GLY A 442 -18.91 19.99 18.28
C GLY A 442 -19.16 18.67 17.56
N ILE A 443 -18.17 17.77 17.56
CA ILE A 443 -18.34 16.43 16.99
C ILE A 443 -19.06 15.47 17.95
N ILE A 444 -18.99 15.71 19.25
CA ILE A 444 -19.68 14.91 20.27
C ILE A 444 -20.28 15.84 21.32
N ASN A 445 -21.61 15.79 21.48
CA ASN A 445 -22.33 16.42 22.57
C ASN A 445 -23.09 15.37 23.38
N TYR A 446 -22.47 14.95 24.47
CA TYR A 446 -22.88 13.78 25.22
C TYR A 446 -22.85 14.04 26.72
N GLY A 447 -23.30 15.24 27.14
CA GLY A 447 -23.14 15.71 28.52
C GLY A 447 -23.85 14.91 29.63
N ASN A 448 -24.75 14.01 29.27
CA ASN A 448 -25.50 13.18 30.22
C ASN A 448 -25.43 11.68 29.91
N GLY A 449 -24.67 11.28 28.90
CA GLY A 449 -24.63 9.89 28.47
C GLY A 449 -24.09 8.94 29.53
N ALA A 450 -24.48 7.66 29.43
CA ALA A 450 -23.87 6.58 30.17
C ALA A 450 -22.97 5.74 29.25
N GLY A 451 -21.88 5.19 29.80
CA GLY A 451 -21.21 4.03 29.20
C GLY A 451 -20.28 4.26 28.00
N CYS A 452 -19.78 5.47 27.70
CA CYS A 452 -18.69 5.58 26.73
C CYS A 452 -17.37 5.10 27.35
N GLU A 453 -16.68 4.21 26.64
CA GLU A 453 -15.42 3.60 27.06
C GLU A 453 -14.25 4.04 26.16
N SER A 454 -14.51 4.38 24.90
CA SER A 454 -13.46 4.80 23.97
C SER A 454 -13.95 5.84 22.96
N VAL A 455 -13.18 6.91 22.81
CA VAL A 455 -13.27 7.84 21.68
C VAL A 455 -11.90 7.89 21.00
N VAL A 456 -11.86 7.58 19.71
CA VAL A 456 -10.66 7.72 18.87
C VAL A 456 -10.95 8.72 17.76
N VAL A 457 -10.16 9.78 17.70
CA VAL A 457 -10.17 10.79 16.63
C VAL A 457 -8.77 10.81 16.04
N ASP A 458 -8.60 10.20 14.87
CA ASP A 458 -7.28 9.90 14.31
C ASP A 458 -7.21 10.35 12.86
N ASN A 459 -6.11 11.01 12.47
CA ASN A 459 -5.92 11.47 11.10
C ASN A 459 -7.14 12.26 10.55
N CYS A 460 -7.71 13.18 11.33
CA CYS A 460 -8.90 13.94 10.94
C CYS A 460 -8.60 15.41 10.62
N THR A 461 -9.40 15.99 9.74
CA THR A 461 -9.36 17.42 9.40
C THR A 461 -10.64 18.09 9.89
N PHE A 462 -10.51 19.16 10.67
CA PHE A 462 -11.63 19.92 11.22
C PHE A 462 -11.55 21.36 10.78
N ASN A 463 -12.64 21.97 10.32
CA ASN A 463 -12.70 23.41 10.06
C ASN A 463 -14.11 23.93 10.30
N GLU A 464 -14.28 25.19 10.72
CA GLU A 464 -15.59 25.73 11.07
C GLU A 464 -16.38 24.79 11.99
N THR A 465 -15.70 24.31 13.05
CA THR A 465 -16.37 23.53 14.10
C THR A 465 -16.81 24.45 15.23
N THR A 466 -17.82 24.04 16.00
CA THR A 466 -18.36 24.82 17.14
C THR A 466 -18.84 26.22 16.76
N MET A 467 -19.42 26.41 15.58
CA MET A 467 -19.75 27.73 15.00
C MET A 467 -20.97 28.45 15.62
N ASP A 468 -21.36 28.11 16.84
CA ASP A 468 -22.49 28.76 17.50
C ASP A 468 -22.12 30.17 18.00
N THR A 469 -22.59 31.20 17.31
CA THR A 469 -22.36 32.60 17.67
C THR A 469 -23.04 33.00 18.99
N GLY A 470 -24.05 32.24 19.42
CA GLY A 470 -24.83 32.50 20.63
C GLY A 470 -24.27 31.89 21.92
N SER A 471 -23.36 30.91 21.84
CA SER A 471 -22.82 30.25 23.04
C SER A 471 -21.51 29.49 22.81
N SER A 472 -20.76 29.27 23.88
CA SER A 472 -19.50 28.54 23.86
C SER A 472 -19.71 27.03 23.80
N ARG A 473 -19.75 26.46 22.59
CA ARG A 473 -19.84 25.00 22.38
C ARG A 473 -18.48 24.34 22.54
N TYR A 474 -18.48 23.12 23.09
CA TYR A 474 -17.30 22.27 23.17
C TYR A 474 -17.12 21.49 21.87
N PHE A 475 -15.88 21.24 21.49
CA PHE A 475 -15.56 20.33 20.40
C PHE A 475 -15.98 18.89 20.73
N ILE A 476 -15.70 18.44 21.96
CA ILE A 476 -16.20 17.18 22.54
C ILE A 476 -16.70 17.48 23.96
N ASP A 477 -17.92 17.05 24.27
CA ASP A 477 -18.56 17.29 25.56
C ASP A 477 -19.08 16.01 26.23
N PHE A 478 -18.42 15.57 27.31
CA PHE A 478 -18.91 14.53 28.22
C PHE A 478 -19.52 15.08 29.52
N GLY A 479 -19.78 16.39 29.60
CA GLY A 479 -20.51 16.98 30.72
C GLY A 479 -19.73 17.00 32.04
N THR A 480 -20.46 17.24 33.13
CA THR A 480 -19.95 17.18 34.50
C THR A 480 -20.98 16.49 35.41
N GLY A 481 -20.55 15.55 36.24
CA GLY A 481 -21.30 15.05 37.41
C GLY A 481 -22.45 14.07 37.15
N SER A 482 -23.13 14.12 36.01
CA SER A 482 -24.22 13.19 35.63
C SER A 482 -23.82 12.15 34.59
N ASN A 483 -22.78 12.41 33.80
CA ASN A 483 -22.23 11.45 32.83
C ASN A 483 -21.35 10.43 33.55
N THR A 484 -21.55 9.14 33.28
CA THR A 484 -20.84 8.03 33.93
C THR A 484 -19.82 7.33 33.01
N SER A 485 -19.42 7.97 31.91
CA SER A 485 -18.44 7.43 30.96
C SER A 485 -17.05 7.38 31.62
N THR A 486 -16.41 6.21 31.54
CA THR A 486 -15.13 5.92 32.18
C THR A 486 -14.25 5.18 31.19
N GLY A 487 -13.32 5.89 30.57
CA GLY A 487 -12.60 5.38 29.42
C GLY A 487 -11.56 6.35 28.89
N THR A 488 -11.18 6.24 27.62
CA THR A 488 -10.19 7.12 26.99
C THR A 488 -10.78 7.95 25.86
N ILE A 489 -10.26 9.17 25.73
CA ILE A 489 -10.40 10.02 24.54
C ILE A 489 -9.00 10.20 23.98
N THR A 490 -8.76 9.68 22.78
CA THR A 490 -7.48 9.81 22.06
C THR A 490 -7.72 10.66 20.82
N ILE A 491 -6.97 11.76 20.71
CA ILE A 491 -6.92 12.63 19.54
C ILE A 491 -5.50 12.58 18.99
N SER A 492 -5.31 12.02 17.81
CA SER A 492 -4.01 11.85 17.19
C SER A 492 -4.00 12.37 15.75
N ASP A 493 -2.88 12.99 15.37
CA ASP A 493 -2.59 13.31 13.97
C ASP A 493 -3.71 14.11 13.27
N CYS A 494 -4.38 15.00 14.01
CA CYS A 494 -5.49 15.81 13.51
C CYS A 494 -5.04 17.24 13.17
N ILE A 495 -5.79 17.92 12.29
CA ILE A 495 -5.60 19.35 12.01
C ILE A 495 -6.88 20.11 12.35
N PHE A 496 -6.74 21.13 13.20
CA PHE A 496 -7.82 21.99 13.68
C PHE A 496 -7.77 23.37 13.02
N GLY A 497 -8.74 23.61 12.15
CA GLY A 497 -9.05 24.86 11.46
C GLY A 497 -9.87 25.83 12.31
N GLN A 498 -10.60 26.72 11.63
CA GLN A 498 -11.37 27.80 12.25
C GLN A 498 -12.43 27.30 13.25
N THR A 499 -12.66 28.10 14.30
CA THR A 499 -13.87 28.05 15.13
C THR A 499 -14.37 29.48 15.42
N VAL A 500 -15.48 29.64 16.15
CA VAL A 500 -15.88 30.95 16.68
C VAL A 500 -14.95 31.38 17.83
N ASP A 501 -14.81 32.70 18.01
CA ASP A 501 -13.95 33.38 18.99
C ASP A 501 -14.19 33.09 20.48
N ARG A 502 -15.13 32.18 20.78
CA ARG A 502 -15.57 31.79 22.12
C ARG A 502 -15.77 30.29 22.30
N ALA A 503 -15.40 29.48 21.31
CA ALA A 503 -15.47 28.04 21.37
C ALA A 503 -14.71 27.45 22.59
N ASN A 504 -15.15 26.29 23.04
CA ASN A 504 -14.51 25.52 24.10
C ASN A 504 -13.79 24.31 23.49
N GLY A 505 -12.77 23.82 24.20
CA GLY A 505 -12.04 22.63 23.79
C GLY A 505 -12.78 21.32 24.10
N VAL A 506 -12.09 20.40 24.74
CA VAL A 506 -12.58 19.04 25.03
C VAL A 506 -12.86 18.92 26.53
N ARG A 507 -14.12 18.68 26.89
CA ARG A 507 -14.51 18.36 28.26
C ARG A 507 -14.63 16.85 28.42
N PRO A 508 -13.62 16.17 29.00
CA PRO A 508 -13.59 14.70 29.04
C PRO A 508 -14.45 14.09 30.15
N GLY A 509 -15.01 14.90 31.06
CA GLY A 509 -15.70 14.39 32.24
C GLY A 509 -14.75 13.52 33.08
N SER A 510 -15.11 12.25 33.29
CA SER A 510 -14.28 11.26 34.00
C SER A 510 -13.37 10.43 33.08
N MET A 511 -13.39 10.67 31.77
CA MET A 511 -12.52 9.98 30.82
C MET A 511 -11.10 10.57 30.83
N THR A 512 -10.11 9.76 30.42
CA THR A 512 -8.72 10.19 30.27
C THR A 512 -8.50 10.74 28.86
N LEU A 513 -8.11 12.01 28.75
CA LEU A 513 -7.80 12.66 27.47
C LEU A 513 -6.31 12.54 27.14
N THR A 514 -6.00 12.12 25.92
CA THR A 514 -4.66 12.18 25.32
C THR A 514 -4.75 12.88 23.96
N VAL A 515 -3.84 13.82 23.71
CA VAL A 515 -3.70 14.52 22.43
C VAL A 515 -2.24 14.42 21.98
N SER A 516 -1.99 14.02 20.73
CA SER A 516 -0.65 13.89 20.15
C SER A 516 -0.64 14.14 18.64
N GLY A 517 0.51 14.50 18.08
CA GLY A 517 0.70 14.63 16.62
C GLY A 517 -0.23 15.63 15.91
N SER A 518 -1.00 16.41 16.66
CA SER A 518 -2.08 17.24 16.13
C SER A 518 -1.65 18.70 16.04
N TYR A 519 -2.24 19.42 15.08
CA TYR A 519 -1.91 20.79 14.74
C TYR A 519 -3.14 21.69 14.80
N TYR A 520 -2.94 22.99 15.02
CA TYR A 520 -4.02 23.97 14.96
C TYR A 520 -3.60 25.27 14.25
N THR A 521 -4.55 25.88 13.57
CA THR A 521 -4.41 27.15 12.85
C THR A 521 -4.64 28.37 13.77
N THR A 522 -4.21 29.56 13.38
CA THR A 522 -4.32 30.77 14.23
C THR A 522 -5.75 31.20 14.54
N ASP A 523 -6.70 30.82 13.68
CA ASP A 523 -8.14 31.05 13.77
C ASP A 523 -8.92 29.89 14.41
N PHE A 524 -8.23 28.82 14.83
CA PHE A 524 -8.79 27.88 15.81
C PHE A 524 -8.92 28.58 17.16
N PHE A 525 -10.04 28.44 17.87
CA PHE A 525 -10.24 28.92 19.24
C PHE A 525 -10.84 27.82 20.13
N ASP A 526 -10.34 27.69 21.35
CA ASP A 526 -10.78 26.70 22.35
C ASP A 526 -10.69 27.21 23.81
N GLY A 527 -10.44 28.52 23.97
CA GLY A 527 -9.89 29.13 25.19
C GLY A 527 -10.90 29.55 26.25
N THR A 528 -12.20 29.27 26.08
CA THR A 528 -13.20 29.62 27.11
C THR A 528 -13.26 28.58 28.24
N THR A 529 -13.17 27.28 27.94
CA THR A 529 -13.20 26.20 28.93
C THR A 529 -12.59 24.92 28.34
N ALA A 530 -11.81 24.22 29.16
CA ALA A 530 -11.15 22.95 28.83
C ALA A 530 -10.34 23.00 27.50
N PRO A 531 -9.40 23.97 27.36
CA PRO A 531 -8.60 24.10 26.15
C PRO A 531 -7.70 22.87 25.94
N ILE A 532 -7.38 22.60 24.67
CA ILE A 532 -6.49 21.53 24.21
C ILE A 532 -5.31 22.05 23.36
N LYS A 533 -5.32 23.32 22.92
CA LYS A 533 -4.23 23.93 22.13
C LYS A 533 -2.84 23.69 22.71
N GLN A 534 -2.71 23.74 24.04
CA GLN A 534 -1.43 23.54 24.72
C GLN A 534 -0.85 22.12 24.56
N LEU A 535 -1.63 21.18 24.01
CA LEU A 535 -1.24 19.80 23.73
C LEU A 535 -0.96 19.55 22.23
N MET A 536 -1.01 20.60 21.41
CA MET A 536 -0.90 20.54 19.96
C MET A 536 0.19 21.48 19.44
N THR A 537 0.63 21.27 18.19
CA THR A 537 1.60 22.13 17.52
C THR A 537 0.89 23.27 16.78
N ALA A 538 1.34 24.50 16.97
CA ALA A 538 0.77 25.66 16.29
C ALA A 538 1.24 25.75 14.83
N TYR A 539 0.30 25.92 13.90
CA TYR A 539 0.55 26.47 12.58
C TYR A 539 0.48 28.00 12.64
N SER A 540 1.40 28.70 11.97
CA SER A 540 1.56 30.16 12.08
C SER A 540 0.53 30.96 11.29
N GLY A 541 -0.19 30.34 10.36
CA GLY A 541 -1.22 30.97 9.53
C GLY A 541 -2.64 30.63 9.96
N ALA A 542 -3.63 31.30 9.35
CA ALA A 542 -5.03 30.92 9.47
C ALA A 542 -5.34 29.68 8.61
N SER A 543 -6.51 29.08 8.78
CA SER A 543 -7.02 27.97 7.97
C SER A 543 -6.94 28.25 6.46
N THR A 544 -7.26 29.47 6.04
CA THR A 544 -7.16 29.94 4.63
C THR A 544 -5.74 30.18 4.13
N ASN A 545 -4.72 30.10 4.99
CA ASN A 545 -3.32 30.04 4.57
C ASN A 545 -2.83 28.60 4.42
N LEU A 546 -3.43 27.67 5.15
CA LEU A 546 -3.06 26.25 5.13
C LEU A 546 -3.69 25.52 3.94
N TRP A 547 -4.96 25.80 3.66
CA TRP A 547 -5.78 25.07 2.69
C TRP A 547 -6.29 25.96 1.55
N THR A 548 -6.59 25.33 0.41
CA THR A 548 -7.07 25.99 -0.81
C THR A 548 -8.41 26.70 -0.62
N ASP A 549 -9.45 25.99 -0.16
CA ASP A 549 -10.78 26.56 0.13
C ASP A 549 -11.48 25.78 1.27
N PRO A 550 -11.06 25.99 2.52
CA PRO A 550 -11.58 25.21 3.66
C PRO A 550 -13.03 25.54 4.04
N VAL A 551 -13.60 26.65 3.52
CA VAL A 551 -15.03 26.98 3.69
C VAL A 551 -15.87 26.23 2.65
N GLY A 552 -15.38 26.13 1.40
CA GLY A 552 -15.97 25.32 0.35
C GLY A 552 -15.78 23.81 0.52
N GLY A 553 -14.99 23.38 1.50
CA GLY A 553 -14.72 21.98 1.79
C GLY A 553 -13.52 21.39 1.03
N ASP A 554 -12.70 22.22 0.39
CA ASP A 554 -11.44 21.82 -0.24
C ASP A 554 -10.27 22.06 0.74
N PHE A 555 -9.81 20.95 1.33
CA PHE A 555 -8.70 20.94 2.28
C PHE A 555 -7.38 20.51 1.66
N THR A 556 -7.25 20.55 0.32
CA THR A 556 -5.93 20.41 -0.32
C THR A 556 -4.97 21.46 0.22
N PHE A 557 -3.71 21.08 0.45
CA PHE A 557 -2.73 21.96 1.09
C PHE A 557 -2.26 23.06 0.14
N LEU A 558 -2.53 24.31 0.52
CA LEU A 558 -1.96 25.49 -0.12
C LEU A 558 -0.51 25.72 0.35
N ASP A 559 -0.24 25.48 1.63
CA ASP A 559 1.12 25.52 2.19
C ASP A 559 1.79 24.14 2.13
N SER A 560 2.56 23.92 1.06
CA SER A 560 3.31 22.69 0.85
C SER A 560 4.46 22.47 1.84
N ASN A 561 4.80 23.47 2.68
CA ASN A 561 5.85 23.38 3.69
C ASN A 561 5.30 23.15 5.09
N PHE A 562 3.98 22.97 5.24
CA PHE A 562 3.36 22.65 6.51
C PHE A 562 4.00 21.37 7.11
N GLU A 563 4.60 21.51 8.30
CA GLU A 563 5.33 20.42 8.96
C GLU A 563 4.48 19.16 9.19
N GLY A 564 3.18 19.34 9.44
CA GLY A 564 2.24 18.23 9.66
C GLY A 564 1.73 17.57 8.39
N LEU A 565 2.07 18.05 7.19
CA LEU A 565 1.58 17.49 5.91
C LEU A 565 1.78 15.95 5.79
N PRO A 566 2.95 15.37 6.10
CA PRO A 566 3.12 13.92 5.99
C PRO A 566 2.34 13.14 7.07
N SER A 567 2.15 13.70 8.27
CA SER A 567 1.66 12.95 9.44
C SER A 567 0.21 13.21 9.83
N ALA A 568 -0.28 14.45 9.73
CA ALA A 568 -1.56 14.88 10.27
C ALA A 568 -2.63 15.17 9.20
N GLY A 569 -3.90 15.17 9.60
CA GLY A 569 -5.06 15.46 8.76
C GLY A 569 -5.60 14.24 8.01
N ALA A 570 -6.80 14.39 7.46
CA ALA A 570 -7.44 13.38 6.63
C ALA A 570 -6.58 13.10 5.37
N PRO A 571 -6.15 11.85 5.14
CA PRO A 571 -5.21 11.53 4.06
C PRO A 571 -5.67 11.91 2.65
N ARG A 572 -6.99 11.96 2.41
CA ARG A 572 -7.59 12.30 1.11
C ARG A 572 -7.19 13.68 0.56
N TRP A 573 -6.60 14.54 1.38
CA TRP A 573 -6.21 15.90 0.99
C TRP A 573 -4.70 16.09 0.79
N LYS A 574 -3.92 15.01 0.93
CA LYS A 574 -2.44 15.04 0.89
C LYS A 574 -1.87 14.86 -0.52
N ASP A 575 -2.70 14.50 -1.48
CA ASP A 575 -2.33 14.16 -2.87
C ASP A 575 -2.56 15.32 -3.85
#